data_AF-A0A3D1ZKF9-F1
#
_entry.id   AF-A0A3D1ZKF9-F1
#
_cell.length_a   1.000
_cell.length_b   1.000
_cell.length_c   1.000
_cell.angle_alpha   90.00
_cell.angle_beta   90.00
_cell.angle_gamma   90.00
#
_symmetry.space_group_name_H-M   'P 1'
#
loop_
_entity.id
_entity.type
_entity.pdbx_description
1 polymer ?
#
loop_
_entity_poly.entity_id
_entity_poly.type
_entity_poly.pdbx_seq_one_letter_code
_entity_poly.pdbx_strand_id
1 'polypeptide(L)'
;MTVTGTATTAEINAIAAKTTGVVTATSSDGDMVTLAGLTTAATDAITVTVTDTTVAASGLVALDLLTATQITATDMTTITGTFADIKAVTVTADTATTINTDEDYAATVSDTSINAANLTEIDTDTSGTVTATAADTITGTASAIQTAITSSGITTATDYNVTLTGAATVAQLTTIDDDTTGVVTAASITDTYGNIQTLVANSPSVIENATGTVTANGTFLGETISMVDVANLANLTINGAEGADTILGAQGNDTITGGTGADTLFGGLGTDIFVVSDIETNGSDSIFSFTSDTDGAGVGSGDDHVQFSSADLKAVSNFVSYAAGGTTIALNGGGGVEYVAGAGAVADEAAATLSFNSSNGQLSFDADGTGSNASAIVVATFYSDSGNTAITDLLVADISIIA
;
A
#
# COMPACT_ATOMS: atom_id res chain seq x y z
N MET A 1 38.03 12.16 41.05
CA MET A 1 38.18 11.55 42.39
C MET A 1 37.97 10.06 42.26
N THR A 2 38.88 9.24 42.76
CA THR A 2 38.80 7.78 42.64
C THR A 2 38.39 7.16 43.97
N VAL A 3 37.34 6.36 43.96
CA VAL A 3 36.87 5.56 45.10
C VAL A 3 37.54 4.19 45.03
N THR A 4 38.21 3.78 46.10
CA THR A 4 38.81 2.44 46.20
C THR A 4 37.81 1.47 46.81
N GLY A 5 37.53 0.35 46.15
CA GLY A 5 36.48 -0.58 46.56
C GLY A 5 35.13 -0.26 45.93
N THR A 6 34.05 -0.80 46.49
CA THR A 6 32.68 -0.49 46.04
C THR A 6 32.06 0.62 46.88
N ALA A 7 31.09 1.33 46.32
CA ALA A 7 30.31 2.36 47.00
C ALA A 7 28.84 2.31 46.58
N THR A 8 27.95 2.64 47.50
CA THR A 8 26.51 2.76 47.21
C THR A 8 26.24 3.96 46.30
N THR A 9 25.10 3.94 45.61
CA THR A 9 24.61 5.05 44.75
C THR A 9 24.55 6.36 45.54
N ALA A 10 24.11 6.30 46.80
CA ALA A 10 24.07 7.47 47.68
C ALA A 10 25.47 8.04 47.99
N GLU A 11 26.46 7.17 48.22
CA GLU A 11 27.85 7.58 48.47
C GLU A 11 28.49 8.17 47.21
N ILE A 12 28.27 7.54 46.04
CA ILE A 12 28.74 8.02 44.74
C ILE A 12 28.17 9.41 44.46
N ASN A 13 26.87 9.62 44.66
CA ASN A 13 26.23 10.93 44.49
C ASN A 13 26.78 11.99 45.46
N ALA A 14 26.97 11.63 46.73
CA ALA A 14 27.54 12.54 47.72
C ALA A 14 28.98 12.95 47.38
N ILE A 15 29.71 12.06 46.72
CA ILE A 15 31.04 12.30 46.17
C ILE A 15 30.97 13.22 44.96
N ALA A 16 30.14 12.90 43.97
CA ALA A 16 29.95 13.68 42.75
C ALA A 16 29.56 15.14 43.07
N ALA A 17 28.66 15.34 44.04
CA ALA A 17 28.25 16.69 44.47
C ALA A 17 29.38 17.53 45.10
N LYS A 18 30.48 16.92 45.53
CA LYS A 18 31.62 17.59 46.17
C LYS A 18 32.80 17.82 45.23
N THR A 19 32.72 17.37 43.99
CA THR A 19 33.79 17.49 42.99
C THR A 19 33.25 18.07 41.70
N THR A 20 34.11 18.76 40.94
CA THR A 20 33.82 19.19 39.57
C THR A 20 34.61 18.38 38.54
N GLY A 21 35.48 17.47 38.99
CA GLY A 21 36.25 16.58 38.14
C GLY A 21 35.69 15.14 38.18
N VAL A 22 36.04 14.37 37.14
CA VAL A 22 35.61 12.99 36.89
C VAL A 22 35.65 12.13 38.15
N VAL A 23 34.51 11.54 38.52
CA VAL A 23 34.40 10.50 39.54
C VAL A 23 34.72 9.15 38.91
N THR A 24 35.52 8.32 39.59
CA THR A 24 35.76 6.93 39.21
C THR A 24 35.39 6.05 40.39
N ALA A 25 34.42 5.16 40.23
CA ALA A 25 33.92 4.29 41.28
C ALA A 25 33.35 2.99 40.72
N THR A 26 33.21 1.99 41.58
CA THR A 26 32.44 0.77 41.30
C THR A 26 31.21 0.77 42.19
N SER A 27 30.02 0.65 41.60
CA SER A 27 28.77 0.57 42.38
C SER A 27 28.72 -0.73 43.19
N SER A 28 28.25 -0.66 44.44
CA SER A 28 27.83 -1.83 45.19
C SER A 28 26.36 -2.19 44.96
N ASP A 29 25.57 -1.26 44.45
CA ASP A 29 24.15 -1.45 44.18
C ASP A 29 23.99 -2.00 42.76
N GLY A 30 23.12 -2.99 42.60
CA GLY A 30 22.85 -3.66 41.34
C GLY A 30 21.38 -3.66 40.91
N ASP A 31 20.45 -3.23 41.78
CA ASP A 31 19.05 -3.07 41.41
C ASP A 31 18.81 -1.72 40.72
N MET A 32 18.03 -1.74 39.65
CA MET A 32 17.70 -0.59 38.82
C MET A 32 16.91 0.48 39.56
N VAL A 33 16.14 0.09 40.59
CA VAL A 33 15.39 1.05 41.42
C VAL A 33 16.33 1.97 42.17
N THR A 34 17.39 1.41 42.78
CA THR A 34 18.40 2.18 43.49
C THR A 34 19.32 2.91 42.51
N LEU A 35 19.78 2.23 41.45
CA LEU A 35 20.67 2.81 40.44
C LEU A 35 20.03 3.98 39.68
N ALA A 36 18.70 4.00 39.50
CA ALA A 36 17.97 5.15 38.94
C ALA A 36 18.14 6.44 39.76
N GLY A 37 18.59 6.33 41.01
CA GLY A 37 18.93 7.48 41.85
C GLY A 37 20.29 8.10 41.58
N LEU A 38 21.11 7.55 40.67
CA LEU A 38 22.44 8.08 40.35
C LEU A 38 22.33 9.48 39.72
N THR A 39 23.21 10.41 40.12
CA THR A 39 23.20 11.81 39.66
C THR A 39 24.56 12.27 39.14
N THR A 40 25.38 11.33 38.66
CA THR A 40 26.70 11.59 38.09
C THR A 40 26.60 12.20 36.69
N ALA A 41 27.71 12.74 36.19
CA ALA A 41 27.78 13.20 34.81
C ALA A 41 28.16 12.04 33.88
N ALA A 42 27.76 12.11 32.59
CA ALA A 42 28.16 11.15 31.55
C ALA A 42 29.69 10.98 31.41
N THR A 43 30.49 11.92 31.94
CA THR A 43 31.96 11.84 31.94
C THR A 43 32.53 11.04 33.12
N ASP A 44 31.72 10.72 34.12
CA ASP A 44 32.14 9.98 35.31
C ASP A 44 32.26 8.48 34.99
N ALA A 45 33.36 7.86 35.39
CA ALA A 45 33.64 6.45 35.12
C ALA A 45 33.09 5.56 36.25
N ILE A 46 31.79 5.25 36.19
CA ILE A 46 31.09 4.45 37.20
C ILE A 46 30.85 3.03 36.67
N THR A 47 31.62 2.07 37.17
CA THR A 47 31.40 0.65 36.85
C THR A 47 30.13 0.16 37.52
N VAL A 48 29.16 -0.30 36.73
CA VAL A 48 27.86 -0.79 37.20
C VAL A 48 27.61 -2.22 36.70
N THR A 49 27.09 -3.06 37.60
CA THR A 49 26.56 -4.38 37.26
C THR A 49 25.10 -4.45 37.70
N VAL A 50 24.20 -4.57 36.74
CA VAL A 50 22.77 -4.70 36.96
C VAL A 50 22.44 -6.16 37.27
N THR A 51 21.80 -6.40 38.40
CA THR A 51 21.46 -7.74 38.93
C THR A 51 19.98 -8.09 38.79
N ASP A 52 19.15 -7.15 38.32
CA ASP A 52 17.74 -7.39 38.07
C ASP A 52 17.56 -8.33 36.87
N THR A 53 16.72 -9.35 37.02
CA THR A 53 16.41 -10.27 35.93
C THR A 53 15.38 -9.70 34.95
N THR A 54 14.61 -8.69 35.37
CA THR A 54 13.66 -7.95 34.53
C THR A 54 13.94 -6.47 34.62
N VAL A 55 14.26 -5.85 33.48
CA VAL A 55 14.74 -4.48 33.44
C VAL A 55 13.94 -3.66 32.43
N ALA A 56 13.58 -2.42 32.80
CA ALA A 56 13.01 -1.46 31.87
C ALA A 56 14.13 -0.89 30.99
N ALA A 57 13.97 -0.98 29.66
CA ALA A 57 14.95 -0.50 28.69
C ALA A 57 15.29 1.00 28.88
N SER A 58 14.26 1.82 29.14
CA SER A 58 14.43 3.25 29.43
C SER A 58 15.29 3.50 30.67
N GLY A 59 15.27 2.60 31.65
CA GLY A 59 16.13 2.66 32.83
C GLY A 59 17.61 2.45 32.49
N LEU A 60 17.91 1.46 31.63
CA LEU A 60 19.28 1.21 31.17
C LEU A 60 19.82 2.35 30.32
N VAL A 61 19.00 2.86 29.40
CA VAL A 61 19.35 4.04 28.59
C VAL A 61 19.60 5.27 29.47
N ALA A 62 18.78 5.51 30.49
CA ALA A 62 18.99 6.60 31.44
C ALA A 62 20.28 6.42 32.24
N LEU A 63 20.61 5.19 32.63
CA LEU A 63 21.83 4.88 33.37
C LEU A 63 23.09 5.06 32.52
N ASP A 64 23.04 4.71 31.22
CA ASP A 64 24.15 4.88 30.27
C ASP A 64 24.52 6.35 30.11
N LEU A 65 23.54 7.26 30.19
CA LEU A 65 23.78 8.70 30.18
C LEU A 65 24.44 9.25 31.45
N LEU A 66 24.59 8.43 32.50
CA LEU A 66 25.15 8.82 33.80
C LEU A 66 26.53 8.20 34.06
N THR A 67 27.07 7.41 33.14
CA THR A 67 28.40 6.80 33.28
C THR A 67 29.15 6.75 31.96
N ALA A 68 30.48 6.89 32.02
CA ALA A 68 31.38 6.78 30.88
C ALA A 68 31.88 5.34 30.65
N THR A 69 31.60 4.42 31.57
CA THR A 69 32.02 3.01 31.46
C THR A 69 30.83 2.13 31.10
N GLN A 70 31.10 1.07 30.34
CA GLN A 70 30.10 0.09 29.97
C GLN A 70 29.29 -0.41 31.18
N ILE A 71 27.96 -0.49 31.02
CA ILE A 71 27.04 -1.09 31.98
C ILE A 71 26.97 -2.59 31.71
N THR A 72 27.22 -3.43 32.72
CA THR A 72 27.03 -4.88 32.61
C THR A 72 25.62 -5.26 33.07
N ALA A 73 24.78 -5.76 32.18
CA ALA A 73 23.41 -6.21 32.45
C ALA A 73 23.18 -7.67 32.02
N THR A 74 24.19 -8.52 32.20
CA THR A 74 24.19 -9.92 31.74
C THR A 74 23.32 -10.85 32.59
N ASP A 75 22.84 -10.42 33.76
CA ASP A 75 21.89 -11.19 34.58
C ASP A 75 20.42 -10.96 34.15
N MET A 76 20.18 -10.00 33.25
CA MET A 76 18.85 -9.68 32.72
C MET A 76 18.38 -10.78 31.77
N THR A 77 17.28 -11.43 32.11
CA THR A 77 16.61 -12.42 31.24
C THR A 77 15.43 -11.81 30.49
N THR A 78 14.98 -10.62 30.88
CA THR A 78 13.84 -9.94 30.24
C THR A 78 14.02 -8.43 30.22
N ILE A 79 13.91 -7.84 29.04
CA ILE A 79 13.83 -6.39 28.85
C ILE A 79 12.39 -5.98 28.61
N THR A 80 11.98 -4.83 29.14
CA THR A 80 10.61 -4.30 29.01
C THR A 80 10.62 -2.84 28.56
N GLY A 81 9.62 -2.41 27.80
CA GLY A 81 9.45 -0.99 27.43
C GLY A 81 8.88 -0.80 26.03
N THR A 82 8.97 0.43 25.53
CA THR A 82 8.59 0.72 24.15
C THR A 82 9.61 0.13 23.17
N PHE A 83 9.22 -0.09 21.92
CA PHE A 83 10.13 -0.48 20.85
C PHE A 83 11.32 0.48 20.76
N ALA A 84 11.08 1.78 20.87
CA ALA A 84 12.14 2.79 20.79
C ALA A 84 13.18 2.61 21.90
N ASP A 85 12.73 2.37 23.14
CA ASP A 85 13.63 2.14 24.27
C ASP A 85 14.37 0.80 24.15
N ILE A 86 13.65 -0.28 23.79
CA ILE A 86 14.25 -1.60 23.60
C ILE A 86 15.33 -1.55 22.52
N LYS A 87 15.01 -1.00 21.34
CA LYS A 87 15.96 -0.83 20.22
C LYS A 87 17.18 0.00 20.59
N ALA A 88 17.01 1.03 21.43
CA ALA A 88 18.12 1.83 21.91
C ALA A 88 19.11 0.96 22.72
N VAL A 89 18.61 0.00 23.50
CA VAL A 89 19.46 -0.97 24.23
C VAL A 89 20.02 -2.03 23.29
N THR A 90 19.17 -2.79 22.59
CA THR A 90 19.53 -4.03 21.89
C THR A 90 20.36 -3.79 20.62
N VAL A 91 20.01 -2.76 19.84
CA VAL A 91 20.64 -2.51 18.53
C VAL A 91 21.71 -1.44 18.62
N THR A 92 21.47 -0.40 19.42
CA THR A 92 22.33 0.79 19.40
C THR A 92 23.38 0.75 20.51
N ALA A 93 22.98 0.55 21.76
CA ALA A 93 23.89 0.64 22.90
C ALA A 93 24.77 -0.62 23.06
N ASP A 94 24.19 -1.81 22.89
CA ASP A 94 24.92 -3.07 23.02
C ASP A 94 26.00 -3.22 21.92
N THR A 95 25.64 -2.93 20.67
CA THR A 95 26.60 -2.93 19.56
C THR A 95 27.63 -1.80 19.65
N ALA A 96 27.27 -0.65 20.25
CA ALA A 96 28.20 0.43 20.57
C ALA A 96 29.06 0.11 21.82
N THR A 97 28.85 -1.03 22.46
CA THR A 97 29.56 -1.51 23.65
C THR A 97 29.39 -0.61 24.89
N THR A 98 28.34 0.21 24.96
CA THR A 98 28.06 1.08 26.12
C THR A 98 27.18 0.40 27.15
N ILE A 99 26.34 -0.54 26.71
CA ILE A 99 25.63 -1.50 27.55
C ILE A 99 26.07 -2.90 27.11
N ASN A 100 26.11 -3.87 28.00
CA ASN A 100 26.41 -5.26 27.69
C ASN A 100 25.29 -6.14 28.25
N THR A 101 24.41 -6.62 27.38
CA THR A 101 23.27 -7.49 27.75
C THR A 101 23.64 -8.97 27.67
N ASP A 102 22.78 -9.85 28.20
CA ASP A 102 22.88 -11.29 27.90
C ASP A 102 22.65 -11.53 26.39
N GLU A 103 23.10 -12.66 25.84
CA GLU A 103 22.77 -13.04 24.46
C GLU A 103 21.34 -13.63 24.38
N ASP A 104 20.81 -14.17 25.49
CA ASP A 104 19.57 -14.98 25.53
C ASP A 104 18.37 -14.40 26.31
N TYR A 105 18.06 -13.12 26.15
CA TYR A 105 16.93 -12.48 26.84
C TYR A 105 15.65 -12.39 26.00
N ALA A 106 14.51 -12.38 26.69
CA ALA A 106 13.19 -12.07 26.12
C ALA A 106 12.91 -10.56 26.12
N ALA A 107 12.03 -10.11 25.22
CA ALA A 107 11.58 -8.71 25.17
C ALA A 107 10.06 -8.62 25.40
N THR A 108 9.61 -7.74 26.29
CA THR A 108 8.19 -7.41 26.48
C THR A 108 7.92 -5.99 26.04
N VAL A 109 7.19 -5.85 24.93
CA VAL A 109 6.90 -4.56 24.31
C VAL A 109 5.62 -3.96 24.87
N SER A 110 5.68 -2.69 25.27
CA SER A 110 4.56 -1.97 25.89
C SER A 110 3.79 -1.04 24.95
N ASP A 111 4.18 -0.95 23.68
CA ASP A 111 3.46 -0.16 22.69
C ASP A 111 2.05 -0.70 22.47
N THR A 112 1.04 0.16 22.60
CA THR A 112 -0.36 -0.21 22.29
C THR A 112 -0.64 -0.24 20.79
N SER A 113 0.24 0.34 19.98
CA SER A 113 0.24 0.24 18.53
C SER A 113 1.67 0.04 18.06
N ILE A 114 1.94 -1.04 17.34
CA ILE A 114 3.30 -1.38 16.90
C ILE A 114 3.34 -1.72 15.41
N ASN A 115 4.45 -1.39 14.75
CA ASN A 115 4.70 -1.84 13.39
C ASN A 115 5.24 -3.28 13.41
N ALA A 116 4.74 -4.16 12.56
CA ALA A 116 5.20 -5.55 12.49
C ALA A 116 6.70 -5.66 12.16
N ALA A 117 7.25 -4.74 11.35
CA ALA A 117 8.69 -4.72 11.07
C ALA A 117 9.52 -4.46 12.34
N ASN A 118 8.99 -3.66 13.28
CA ASN A 118 9.64 -3.40 14.55
C ASN A 118 9.66 -4.66 15.44
N LEU A 119 8.60 -5.46 15.40
CA LEU A 119 8.54 -6.74 16.12
C LEU A 119 9.57 -7.72 15.56
N THR A 120 9.65 -7.84 14.24
CA THR A 120 10.64 -8.71 13.59
C THR A 120 12.07 -8.23 13.80
N GLU A 121 12.29 -6.91 13.90
CA GLU A 121 13.62 -6.36 14.23
C GLU A 121 14.05 -6.82 15.64
N ILE A 122 13.20 -6.63 16.65
CA ILE A 122 13.48 -7.14 18.00
C ILE A 122 13.71 -8.66 17.97
N ASP A 123 12.86 -9.42 17.28
CA ASP A 123 12.94 -10.90 17.20
C ASP A 123 14.26 -11.39 16.57
N THR A 124 14.87 -10.60 15.69
CA THR A 124 16.19 -10.91 15.14
C THR A 124 17.35 -10.49 16.03
N ASP A 125 17.14 -9.48 16.88
CA ASP A 125 18.18 -8.91 17.74
C ASP A 125 18.20 -9.54 19.14
N THR A 126 17.12 -10.23 19.52
CA THR A 126 17.01 -10.98 20.78
C THR A 126 16.86 -12.46 20.48
N SER A 127 17.50 -13.36 21.25
CA SER A 127 17.30 -14.80 21.03
C SER A 127 16.09 -15.38 21.79
N GLY A 128 15.53 -14.63 22.75
CA GLY A 128 14.33 -14.98 23.49
C GLY A 128 13.04 -14.51 22.82
N THR A 129 11.89 -14.91 23.38
CA THR A 129 10.57 -14.56 22.83
C THR A 129 10.27 -13.06 22.96
N VAL A 130 9.76 -12.47 21.88
CA VAL A 130 9.19 -11.11 21.85
C VAL A 130 7.71 -11.17 22.19
N THR A 131 7.34 -10.66 23.36
CA THR A 131 5.94 -10.56 23.81
C THR A 131 5.38 -9.18 23.49
N ALA A 132 4.41 -9.11 22.59
CA ALA A 132 3.74 -7.89 22.12
C ALA A 132 2.25 -7.86 22.47
N THR A 133 1.85 -8.53 23.55
CA THR A 133 0.45 -8.69 23.96
C THR A 133 -0.23 -7.40 24.45
N ALA A 134 0.54 -6.31 24.62
CA ALA A 134 0.01 -4.98 24.92
C ALA A 134 -0.49 -4.21 23.69
N ALA A 135 -0.15 -4.68 22.48
CA ALA A 135 -0.56 -4.02 21.25
C ALA A 135 -2.04 -4.29 20.93
N ASP A 136 -2.86 -3.25 21.02
CA ASP A 136 -4.24 -3.26 20.54
C ASP A 136 -4.30 -3.14 19.01
N THR A 137 -3.20 -2.71 18.37
CA THR A 137 -3.11 -2.57 16.91
C THR A 137 -1.73 -2.94 16.38
N ILE A 138 -1.69 -3.77 15.34
CA ILE A 138 -0.47 -4.06 14.56
C ILE A 138 -0.59 -3.40 13.19
N THR A 139 0.45 -2.67 12.80
CA THR A 139 0.52 -1.93 11.53
C THR A 139 1.64 -2.46 10.65
N GLY A 140 1.55 -2.27 9.33
CA GLY A 140 2.63 -2.59 8.40
C GLY A 140 2.14 -3.21 7.10
N THR A 141 3.07 -3.62 6.23
CA THR A 141 2.68 -4.33 5.00
C THR A 141 2.10 -5.70 5.34
N ALA A 142 1.20 -6.21 4.50
CA ALA A 142 0.60 -7.54 4.70
C ALA A 142 1.67 -8.63 4.88
N SER A 143 2.76 -8.55 4.11
CA SER A 143 3.91 -9.47 4.22
C SER A 143 4.66 -9.35 5.55
N ALA A 144 4.87 -8.12 6.05
CA ALA A 144 5.57 -7.89 7.32
C ALA A 144 4.73 -8.40 8.49
N ILE A 145 3.42 -8.14 8.47
CA ILE A 145 2.50 -8.67 9.49
C ILE A 145 2.48 -10.20 9.43
N GLN A 146 2.31 -10.80 8.25
CA GLN A 146 2.36 -12.26 8.10
C GLN A 146 3.66 -12.85 8.65
N THR A 147 4.80 -12.21 8.41
CA THR A 147 6.10 -12.65 8.96
C THR A 147 6.12 -12.57 10.49
N ALA A 148 5.61 -11.48 11.07
CA ALA A 148 5.57 -11.30 12.52
C ALA A 148 4.67 -12.34 13.20
N ILE A 149 3.43 -12.53 12.71
CA ILE A 149 2.43 -13.41 13.34
C ILE A 149 2.73 -14.90 13.14
N THR A 150 3.47 -15.25 12.08
CA THR A 150 3.89 -16.64 11.84
C THR A 150 5.25 -16.98 12.46
N SER A 151 5.96 -16.00 13.04
CA SER A 151 7.22 -16.25 13.76
C SER A 151 6.95 -17.05 15.03
N SER A 152 7.76 -18.08 15.28
CA SER A 152 7.75 -18.78 16.56
C SER A 152 8.37 -17.98 17.71
N GLY A 153 9.11 -16.91 17.39
CA GLY A 153 9.78 -16.04 18.36
C GLY A 153 8.90 -14.89 18.84
N ILE A 154 7.77 -14.60 18.18
CA ILE A 154 6.87 -13.50 18.53
C ILE A 154 5.58 -14.05 19.13
N THR A 155 5.08 -13.42 20.18
CA THR A 155 3.77 -13.68 20.78
C THR A 155 2.94 -12.40 20.80
N THR A 156 1.87 -12.39 20.02
CA THR A 156 0.87 -11.31 19.96
C THR A 156 -0.31 -11.59 20.91
N ALA A 157 -1.19 -10.60 21.09
CA ALA A 157 -2.51 -10.85 21.65
C ALA A 157 -3.35 -11.69 20.66
N THR A 158 -4.46 -12.29 21.11
CA THR A 158 -5.41 -12.98 20.21
C THR A 158 -6.46 -12.04 19.62
N ASP A 159 -6.62 -10.86 20.22
CA ASP A 159 -7.59 -9.85 19.83
C ASP A 159 -6.86 -8.51 19.66
N TYR A 160 -6.50 -8.20 18.42
CA TYR A 160 -5.83 -6.97 18.05
C TYR A 160 -6.27 -6.51 16.66
N ASN A 161 -6.39 -5.21 16.47
CA ASN A 161 -6.70 -4.67 15.15
C ASN A 161 -5.48 -4.72 14.24
N VAL A 162 -5.71 -4.85 12.93
CA VAL A 162 -4.68 -4.78 11.91
C VAL A 162 -4.94 -3.63 10.98
N THR A 163 -3.91 -2.80 10.74
CA THR A 163 -3.95 -1.75 9.72
C THR A 163 -2.82 -1.97 8.72
N LEU A 164 -3.19 -2.35 7.50
CA LEU A 164 -2.22 -2.62 6.44
C LEU A 164 -1.74 -1.34 5.77
N THR A 165 -0.44 -1.24 5.55
CA THR A 165 0.19 -0.21 4.73
C THR A 165 0.51 -0.82 3.37
N GLY A 166 -0.30 -0.53 2.34
CA GLY A 166 -0.12 -1.02 0.98
C GLY A 166 -1.05 -2.18 0.58
N ALA A 167 -0.79 -2.74 -0.61
CA ALA A 167 -1.62 -3.80 -1.18
C ALA A 167 -1.46 -5.14 -0.45
N ALA A 168 -2.57 -5.86 -0.32
CA ALA A 168 -2.63 -7.21 0.21
C ALA A 168 -3.27 -8.16 -0.79
N THR A 169 -2.80 -9.41 -0.81
CA THR A 169 -3.50 -10.50 -1.50
C THR A 169 -4.57 -11.09 -0.58
N VAL A 170 -5.56 -11.78 -1.15
CA VAL A 170 -6.60 -12.44 -0.36
C VAL A 170 -6.00 -13.51 0.56
N ALA A 171 -4.99 -14.25 0.10
CA ALA A 171 -4.29 -15.24 0.92
C ALA A 171 -3.58 -14.64 2.14
N GLN A 172 -2.98 -13.45 1.98
CA GLN A 172 -2.38 -12.73 3.11
C GLN A 172 -3.46 -12.28 4.10
N LEU A 173 -4.57 -11.72 3.60
CA LEU A 173 -5.69 -11.32 4.44
C LEU A 173 -6.26 -12.51 5.20
N THR A 174 -6.48 -13.66 4.57
CA THR A 174 -6.95 -14.88 5.25
C THR A 174 -6.00 -15.31 6.36
N THR A 175 -4.69 -15.28 6.12
CA THR A 175 -3.71 -15.66 7.17
C THR A 175 -3.77 -14.72 8.37
N ILE A 176 -3.93 -13.42 8.11
CA ILE A 176 -4.02 -12.40 9.16
C ILE A 176 -5.34 -12.52 9.92
N ASP A 177 -6.46 -12.69 9.19
CA ASP A 177 -7.81 -12.90 9.71
C ASP A 177 -7.90 -14.13 10.61
N ASP A 178 -7.18 -15.21 10.27
CA ASP A 178 -7.11 -16.43 11.07
C ASP A 178 -6.32 -16.25 12.39
N ASP A 179 -5.43 -15.26 12.48
CA ASP A 179 -4.57 -15.02 13.65
C ASP A 179 -5.22 -14.10 14.71
N THR A 180 -6.12 -13.20 14.28
CA THR A 180 -6.74 -12.22 15.17
C THR A 180 -8.26 -12.22 15.09
N THR A 181 -8.92 -11.93 16.22
CA THR A 181 -10.35 -11.62 16.24
C THR A 181 -10.69 -10.15 16.03
N GLY A 182 -9.67 -9.28 16.00
CA GLY A 182 -9.83 -7.83 15.85
C GLY A 182 -9.95 -7.41 14.38
N VAL A 183 -10.40 -6.18 14.14
CA VAL A 183 -10.71 -5.69 12.78
C VAL A 183 -9.45 -5.61 11.90
N VAL A 184 -9.53 -6.16 10.69
CA VAL A 184 -8.48 -6.08 9.66
C VAL A 184 -8.87 -5.03 8.62
N THR A 185 -8.12 -3.94 8.59
CA THR A 185 -8.27 -2.86 7.60
C THR A 185 -7.20 -2.97 6.52
N ALA A 186 -7.62 -3.21 5.28
CA ALA A 186 -6.73 -3.25 4.12
C ALA A 186 -6.61 -1.86 3.48
N ALA A 187 -5.39 -1.45 3.11
CA ALA A 187 -5.21 -0.21 2.33
C ALA A 187 -5.60 -0.40 0.87
N SER A 188 -5.25 -1.51 0.25
CA SER A 188 -5.76 -1.93 -1.06
C SER A 188 -5.71 -3.45 -1.15
N ILE A 189 -6.52 -4.02 -2.02
CA ILE A 189 -6.55 -5.47 -2.24
C ILE A 189 -6.18 -5.71 -3.70
N THR A 190 -5.16 -6.50 -3.96
CA THR A 190 -4.74 -6.83 -5.33
C THR A 190 -4.57 -8.33 -5.43
N ASP A 191 -5.40 -8.98 -6.25
CA ASP A 191 -5.31 -10.41 -6.47
C ASP A 191 -5.96 -10.79 -7.81
N THR A 192 -6.04 -12.09 -8.08
CA THR A 192 -6.86 -12.62 -9.17
C THR A 192 -8.35 -12.44 -8.87
N TYR A 193 -9.16 -12.27 -9.92
CA TYR A 193 -10.62 -12.22 -9.78
C TYR A 193 -11.16 -13.41 -8.97
N GLY A 194 -10.70 -14.63 -9.27
CA GLY A 194 -11.11 -15.84 -8.57
C GLY A 194 -10.83 -15.78 -7.06
N ASN A 195 -9.68 -15.26 -6.65
CA ASN A 195 -9.35 -15.09 -5.23
C ASN A 195 -10.21 -14.01 -4.57
N ILE A 196 -10.42 -12.86 -5.22
CA ILE A 196 -11.26 -11.77 -4.68
C ILE A 196 -12.70 -12.24 -4.43
N GLN A 197 -13.26 -13.08 -5.31
CA GLN A 197 -14.58 -13.67 -5.09
C GLN A 197 -14.65 -14.55 -3.84
N THR A 198 -13.54 -15.15 -3.42
CA THR A 198 -13.51 -15.93 -2.17
C THR A 198 -13.54 -15.05 -0.92
N LEU A 199 -13.13 -13.79 -1.00
CA LEU A 199 -13.14 -12.84 0.10
C LEU A 199 -14.58 -12.48 0.50
N VAL A 200 -15.42 -12.19 -0.50
CA VAL A 200 -16.84 -11.82 -0.32
C VAL A 200 -17.67 -13.01 0.19
N ALA A 201 -17.30 -14.23 -0.19
CA ALA A 201 -18.01 -15.44 0.19
C ALA A 201 -17.70 -15.95 1.62
N ASN A 202 -16.58 -15.57 2.23
CA ASN A 202 -16.06 -16.24 3.43
C ASN A 202 -15.89 -15.40 4.72
N SER A 203 -15.79 -14.06 4.70
CA SER A 203 -15.46 -13.31 5.93
C SER A 203 -16.15 -11.94 6.08
N PRO A 204 -17.46 -11.87 6.43
CA PRO A 204 -18.17 -10.59 6.53
C PRO A 204 -18.05 -9.88 7.90
N SER A 205 -17.23 -10.35 8.86
CA SER A 205 -17.21 -9.78 10.21
C SER A 205 -15.89 -9.20 10.72
N VAL A 206 -14.77 -9.42 10.04
CA VAL A 206 -13.45 -9.02 10.56
C VAL A 206 -12.66 -8.18 9.54
N ILE A 207 -12.77 -8.47 8.24
CA ILE A 207 -12.23 -7.62 7.17
C ILE A 207 -13.25 -6.50 6.89
N GLU A 208 -13.22 -5.45 7.70
CA GLU A 208 -14.29 -4.44 7.68
C GLU A 208 -14.18 -3.41 6.55
N ASN A 209 -12.97 -3.12 6.03
CA ASN A 209 -12.83 -2.06 5.03
C ASN A 209 -11.56 -2.16 4.19
N ALA A 210 -11.73 -2.21 2.86
CA ALA A 210 -10.69 -1.78 1.93
C ALA A 210 -10.78 -0.26 1.82
N THR A 211 -9.83 0.46 2.41
CA THR A 211 -9.85 1.94 2.41
C THR A 211 -9.35 2.56 1.09
N GLY A 212 -8.81 1.74 0.20
CA GLY A 212 -8.37 2.10 -1.14
C GLY A 212 -8.82 1.07 -2.16
N THR A 213 -8.23 1.11 -3.35
CA THR A 213 -8.69 0.36 -4.53
C THR A 213 -8.66 -1.16 -4.33
N VAL A 214 -9.67 -1.83 -4.88
CA VAL A 214 -9.67 -3.29 -5.06
C VAL A 214 -9.33 -3.59 -6.52
N THR A 215 -8.21 -4.25 -6.74
CA THR A 215 -7.68 -4.60 -8.07
C THR A 215 -7.88 -6.07 -8.36
N ALA A 216 -8.78 -6.39 -9.29
CA ALA A 216 -9.05 -7.73 -9.78
C ALA A 216 -8.35 -7.98 -11.12
N ASN A 217 -7.49 -8.99 -11.15
CA ASN A 217 -6.75 -9.38 -12.35
C ASN A 217 -7.30 -10.69 -12.92
N GLY A 218 -7.56 -10.69 -14.22
CA GLY A 218 -7.84 -11.88 -15.00
C GLY A 218 -6.61 -12.77 -15.18
N THR A 219 -6.84 -14.01 -15.61
CA THR A 219 -5.82 -15.08 -15.61
C THR A 219 -5.84 -16.01 -16.83
N PHE A 220 -6.93 -16.07 -17.56
CA PHE A 220 -7.20 -16.98 -18.68
C PHE A 220 -7.69 -16.19 -19.90
N LEU A 221 -7.70 -16.85 -21.06
CA LEU A 221 -8.25 -16.27 -22.28
C LEU A 221 -9.78 -16.31 -22.28
N GLY A 222 -10.43 -15.14 -22.38
CA GLY A 222 -11.88 -15.06 -22.54
C GLY A 222 -12.64 -15.36 -21.26
N GLU A 223 -12.35 -14.60 -20.22
CA GLU A 223 -12.92 -14.71 -18.89
C GLU A 223 -14.25 -13.96 -18.73
N THR A 224 -15.00 -14.34 -17.71
CA THR A 224 -16.11 -13.52 -17.20
C THR A 224 -15.74 -13.04 -15.80
N ILE A 225 -15.44 -11.75 -15.69
CA ILE A 225 -15.06 -11.07 -14.45
C ILE A 225 -16.26 -10.24 -14.01
N SER A 226 -16.87 -10.58 -12.88
CA SER A 226 -18.06 -9.90 -12.37
C SER A 226 -17.84 -9.44 -10.94
N MET A 227 -17.67 -8.13 -10.75
CA MET A 227 -17.39 -7.52 -9.43
C MET A 227 -18.64 -6.89 -8.77
N VAL A 228 -19.83 -7.16 -9.30
CA VAL A 228 -21.12 -6.66 -8.77
C VAL A 228 -21.38 -7.00 -7.31
N ASP A 229 -20.80 -8.08 -6.77
CA ASP A 229 -20.95 -8.45 -5.35
C ASP A 229 -19.91 -7.76 -4.44
N VAL A 230 -18.93 -7.06 -5.03
CA VAL A 230 -17.93 -6.22 -4.36
C VAL A 230 -18.40 -4.75 -4.27
N ALA A 231 -19.59 -4.45 -4.82
CA ALA A 231 -20.15 -3.13 -5.13
C ALA A 231 -20.36 -2.14 -3.98
N ASN A 232 -20.05 -2.50 -2.73
CA ASN A 232 -20.20 -1.59 -1.60
C ASN A 232 -18.85 -1.14 -1.01
N LEU A 233 -17.72 -1.59 -1.59
CA LEU A 233 -16.44 -1.53 -0.90
C LEU A 233 -15.44 -0.48 -1.42
N ALA A 234 -15.41 -0.10 -2.69
CA ALA A 234 -14.43 0.88 -3.20
C ALA A 234 -14.65 1.16 -4.70
N ASN A 235 -13.96 2.18 -5.22
CA ASN A 235 -13.58 2.24 -6.63
C ASN A 235 -12.75 1.00 -6.99
N LEU A 236 -13.10 0.32 -8.08
CA LEU A 236 -12.40 -0.89 -8.52
C LEU A 236 -11.35 -0.60 -9.58
N THR A 237 -10.36 -1.48 -9.68
CA THR A 237 -9.53 -1.61 -10.89
C THR A 237 -9.67 -3.03 -11.39
N ILE A 238 -10.10 -3.20 -12.64
CA ILE A 238 -10.42 -4.51 -13.20
C ILE A 238 -9.63 -4.70 -14.49
N ASN A 239 -8.89 -5.79 -14.60
CA ASN A 239 -8.04 -6.10 -15.75
C ASN A 239 -8.45 -7.47 -16.33
N GLY A 240 -8.92 -7.55 -17.57
CA GLY A 240 -9.39 -8.80 -18.22
C GLY A 240 -8.28 -9.76 -18.64
N ALA A 241 -7.16 -9.21 -19.12
CA ALA A 241 -5.95 -9.90 -19.62
C ALA A 241 -5.94 -10.11 -21.15
N GLU A 242 -5.66 -11.31 -21.64
CA GLU A 242 -5.69 -11.61 -23.08
C GLU A 242 -6.99 -12.34 -23.39
N GLY A 243 -7.59 -12.18 -24.58
CA GLY A 243 -8.75 -12.97 -25.00
C GLY A 243 -9.95 -12.12 -25.39
N ALA A 244 -11.15 -12.67 -25.24
CA ALA A 244 -12.39 -11.92 -25.47
C ALA A 244 -13.18 -12.00 -24.17
N ASP A 245 -12.89 -11.06 -23.28
CA ASP A 245 -13.34 -11.05 -21.91
C ASP A 245 -14.71 -10.38 -21.77
N THR A 246 -15.44 -10.74 -20.73
CA THR A 246 -16.68 -10.09 -20.33
C THR A 246 -16.49 -9.55 -18.92
N ILE A 247 -16.38 -8.23 -18.80
CA ILE A 247 -16.08 -7.56 -17.54
C ILE A 247 -17.28 -6.75 -17.09
N LEU A 248 -17.78 -7.05 -15.89
CA LEU A 248 -18.82 -6.31 -15.20
C LEU A 248 -18.22 -5.66 -13.97
N GLY A 249 -18.11 -4.35 -13.99
CA GLY A 249 -17.82 -3.52 -12.83
C GLY A 249 -18.98 -3.49 -11.83
N ALA A 250 -18.97 -2.50 -10.95
CA ALA A 250 -19.83 -2.47 -9.78
C ALA A 250 -20.42 -1.07 -9.55
N GLN A 251 -20.78 -0.73 -8.31
CA GLN A 251 -21.01 0.68 -7.98
C GLN A 251 -19.69 1.30 -7.55
N GLY A 252 -19.46 2.56 -7.89
CA GLY A 252 -18.20 3.27 -7.62
C GLY A 252 -17.64 3.86 -8.90
N ASN A 253 -16.50 4.55 -8.80
CA ASN A 253 -15.81 5.04 -9.98
C ASN A 253 -14.75 4.03 -10.38
N ASP A 254 -15.10 3.09 -11.26
CA ASP A 254 -14.26 1.95 -11.60
C ASP A 254 -13.28 2.28 -12.73
N THR A 255 -12.14 1.59 -12.76
CA THR A 255 -11.19 1.64 -13.88
C THR A 255 -11.08 0.25 -14.49
N ILE A 256 -11.51 0.11 -15.74
CA ILE A 256 -11.64 -1.17 -16.42
C ILE A 256 -10.70 -1.19 -17.63
N THR A 257 -9.81 -2.19 -17.67
CA THR A 257 -8.99 -2.52 -18.83
C THR A 257 -9.43 -3.89 -19.32
N GLY A 258 -9.99 -3.96 -20.54
CA GLY A 258 -10.30 -5.25 -21.17
C GLY A 258 -9.04 -6.08 -21.37
N GLY A 259 -8.04 -5.45 -21.99
CA GLY A 259 -6.75 -6.06 -22.25
C GLY A 259 -6.59 -6.23 -23.75
N THR A 260 -6.16 -7.40 -24.22
CA THR A 260 -6.04 -7.66 -25.67
C THR A 260 -7.16 -8.55 -26.18
N GLY A 261 -7.63 -8.29 -27.40
CA GLY A 261 -8.74 -9.01 -28.03
C GLY A 261 -10.11 -8.38 -27.72
N ALA A 262 -11.16 -8.77 -28.46
CA ALA A 262 -12.40 -8.00 -28.47
C ALA A 262 -13.26 -8.26 -27.23
N ASP A 263 -13.27 -7.31 -26.30
CA ASP A 263 -13.90 -7.45 -24.99
C ASP A 263 -15.31 -6.88 -24.93
N THR A 264 -16.05 -7.29 -23.90
CA THR A 264 -17.37 -6.77 -23.54
C THR A 264 -17.29 -6.17 -22.14
N LEU A 265 -17.39 -4.84 -22.05
CA LEU A 265 -17.12 -4.09 -20.83
C LEU A 265 -18.37 -3.36 -20.34
N PHE A 266 -18.66 -3.47 -19.05
CA PHE A 266 -19.71 -2.73 -18.35
C PHE A 266 -19.10 -2.02 -17.15
N GLY A 267 -19.20 -0.69 -17.10
CA GLY A 267 -18.69 0.14 -16.00
C GLY A 267 -19.48 -0.11 -14.71
N GLY A 268 -20.79 0.08 -14.78
CA GLY A 268 -21.70 -0.12 -13.66
C GLY A 268 -22.38 1.19 -13.29
N LEU A 269 -22.37 1.56 -12.01
CA LEU A 269 -22.89 2.85 -11.55
C LEU A 269 -21.75 3.71 -11.02
N GLY A 270 -21.59 4.92 -11.54
CA GLY A 270 -20.58 5.86 -11.10
C GLY A 270 -19.84 6.44 -12.30
N THR A 271 -18.77 7.18 -12.06
CA THR A 271 -17.92 7.69 -13.15
C THR A 271 -16.82 6.67 -13.43
N ASP A 272 -16.97 5.93 -14.51
CA ASP A 272 -16.06 4.84 -14.85
C ASP A 272 -15.02 5.27 -15.90
N ILE A 273 -13.87 4.60 -15.91
CA ILE A 273 -12.79 4.80 -16.87
C ILE A 273 -12.54 3.50 -17.61
N PHE A 274 -12.75 3.49 -18.92
CA PHE A 274 -12.37 2.41 -19.82
C PHE A 274 -10.99 2.70 -20.41
N VAL A 275 -10.00 1.92 -20.01
CA VAL A 275 -8.61 2.10 -20.41
C VAL A 275 -8.32 1.28 -21.67
N VAL A 276 -7.90 1.96 -22.72
CA VAL A 276 -7.32 1.35 -23.91
C VAL A 276 -5.80 1.30 -23.69
N SER A 277 -5.30 0.11 -23.31
CA SER A 277 -3.89 -0.07 -22.94
C SER A 277 -2.94 -0.16 -24.12
N ASP A 278 -3.43 -0.65 -25.25
CA ASP A 278 -2.69 -0.79 -26.51
C ASP A 278 -3.71 -0.78 -27.66
N ILE A 279 -3.74 0.30 -28.44
CA ILE A 279 -4.80 0.50 -29.43
C ILE A 279 -4.73 -0.48 -30.60
N GLU A 280 -3.56 -1.01 -30.95
CA GLU A 280 -3.41 -2.02 -32.01
C GLU A 280 -3.89 -3.41 -31.60
N THR A 281 -3.83 -3.73 -30.31
CA THR A 281 -4.09 -5.07 -29.79
C THR A 281 -5.28 -5.18 -28.84
N ASN A 282 -5.87 -4.06 -28.40
CA ASN A 282 -7.09 -4.10 -27.56
C ASN A 282 -8.28 -4.74 -28.25
N GLY A 283 -8.22 -4.96 -29.57
CA GLY A 283 -9.38 -5.45 -30.29
C GLY A 283 -10.49 -4.40 -30.36
N SER A 284 -11.60 -4.75 -30.99
CA SER A 284 -12.75 -3.85 -31.09
C SER A 284 -13.68 -4.10 -29.91
N ASP A 285 -13.45 -3.42 -28.80
CA ASP A 285 -14.23 -3.59 -27.58
C ASP A 285 -15.68 -3.14 -27.77
N SER A 286 -16.57 -3.73 -26.98
CA SER A 286 -17.96 -3.33 -26.85
C SER A 286 -18.20 -2.80 -25.45
N ILE A 287 -18.38 -1.49 -25.33
CA ILE A 287 -18.56 -0.80 -24.05
C ILE A 287 -20.04 -0.48 -23.88
N PHE A 288 -20.63 -1.00 -22.81
CA PHE A 288 -22.04 -0.90 -22.51
C PHE A 288 -22.30 -0.05 -21.28
N SER A 289 -23.48 0.58 -21.27
CA SER A 289 -23.87 1.54 -20.23
C SER A 289 -22.89 2.70 -20.12
N PHE A 290 -22.38 3.15 -21.26
CA PHE A 290 -21.51 4.32 -21.32
C PHE A 290 -22.37 5.58 -21.19
N THR A 291 -22.05 6.40 -20.20
CA THR A 291 -22.76 7.64 -19.87
C THR A 291 -21.90 8.85 -20.21
N SER A 292 -22.45 9.81 -20.96
CA SER A 292 -21.78 11.07 -21.33
C SER A 292 -22.37 12.26 -20.56
N ASP A 293 -21.68 13.40 -20.58
CA ASP A 293 -22.12 14.66 -19.96
C ASP A 293 -23.48 15.19 -20.48
N THR A 294 -23.96 14.68 -21.61
CA THR A 294 -25.24 15.03 -22.23
C THR A 294 -26.39 14.07 -21.94
N ASP A 295 -26.10 12.86 -21.46
CA ASP A 295 -27.07 11.83 -21.11
C ASP A 295 -27.63 12.07 -19.70
N GLY A 296 -28.40 13.15 -19.59
CA GLY A 296 -28.94 13.73 -18.35
C GLY A 296 -28.94 12.80 -17.14
N ALA A 297 -27.94 12.97 -16.27
CA ALA A 297 -27.68 12.24 -15.03
C ALA A 297 -28.88 11.43 -14.50
N GLY A 298 -28.92 10.15 -14.87
CA GLY A 298 -29.60 9.15 -14.06
C GLY A 298 -29.07 9.20 -12.63
N VAL A 299 -29.88 8.85 -11.64
CA VAL A 299 -29.46 8.90 -10.24
C VAL A 299 -28.36 7.84 -10.03
N GLY A 300 -27.11 8.29 -9.94
CA GLY A 300 -25.94 7.43 -9.73
C GLY A 300 -25.19 6.98 -10.99
N SER A 301 -25.48 7.56 -12.16
CA SER A 301 -24.90 7.13 -13.44
C SER A 301 -23.51 7.69 -13.77
N GLY A 302 -23.01 8.72 -13.06
CA GLY A 302 -21.71 9.35 -13.35
C GLY A 302 -21.56 9.87 -14.80
N ASP A 303 -20.40 10.43 -15.09
CA ASP A 303 -19.92 10.69 -16.46
C ASP A 303 -18.74 9.74 -16.72
N ASP A 304 -18.82 8.90 -17.76
CA ASP A 304 -17.78 7.91 -18.08
C ASP A 304 -16.71 8.46 -19.02
N HIS A 305 -15.53 7.86 -18.96
CA HIS A 305 -14.38 8.26 -19.77
C HIS A 305 -13.71 7.09 -20.47
N VAL A 306 -13.17 7.37 -21.66
CA VAL A 306 -12.22 6.50 -22.36
C VAL A 306 -10.83 7.09 -22.19
N GLN A 307 -9.87 6.28 -21.75
CA GLN A 307 -8.53 6.72 -21.48
C GLN A 307 -7.50 6.04 -22.37
N PHE A 308 -6.61 6.85 -22.93
CA PHE A 308 -5.46 6.42 -23.73
C PHE A 308 -4.16 6.86 -23.08
N SER A 309 -3.07 6.11 -23.32
CA SER A 309 -1.72 6.60 -23.06
C SER A 309 -1.19 7.39 -24.25
N SER A 310 -0.50 8.51 -23.97
CA SER A 310 0.20 9.27 -25.00
C SER A 310 1.37 8.50 -25.61
N ALA A 311 1.93 7.54 -24.88
CA ALA A 311 2.98 6.66 -25.38
C ALA A 311 2.43 5.66 -26.39
N ASP A 312 1.26 5.08 -26.10
CA ASP A 312 0.56 4.14 -26.96
C ASP A 312 0.16 4.79 -28.30
N LEU A 313 -0.56 5.92 -28.26
CA LEU A 313 -0.97 6.63 -29.48
C LEU A 313 0.22 7.01 -30.39
N LYS A 314 1.38 7.35 -29.81
CA LYS A 314 2.61 7.68 -30.55
C LYS A 314 3.35 6.45 -31.09
N ALA A 315 3.11 5.28 -30.51
CA ALA A 315 3.72 4.02 -30.92
C ALA A 315 3.07 3.46 -32.19
N VAL A 316 1.83 3.86 -32.47
CA VAL A 316 1.11 3.43 -33.67
C VAL A 316 1.87 3.77 -34.94
N SER A 317 1.96 2.78 -35.83
CA SER A 317 2.67 2.91 -37.09
C SER A 317 2.12 4.06 -37.93
N ASN A 318 3.03 4.90 -38.45
CA ASN A 318 2.73 6.12 -39.22
C ASN A 318 2.02 7.24 -38.42
N PHE A 319 2.08 7.21 -37.08
CA PHE A 319 1.58 8.31 -36.26
C PHE A 319 2.16 9.67 -36.67
N VAL A 320 1.28 10.63 -36.93
CA VAL A 320 1.59 12.04 -37.19
C VAL A 320 0.92 12.94 -36.14
N SER A 321 1.38 14.17 -35.94
CA SER A 321 1.15 14.92 -34.69
C SER A 321 0.06 16.03 -34.67
N TYR A 322 -1.00 15.96 -35.48
CA TYR A 322 -2.05 17.00 -35.75
C TYR A 322 -1.82 17.87 -37.01
N ALA A 323 -2.86 17.97 -37.83
CA ALA A 323 -3.11 19.01 -38.83
C ALA A 323 -4.55 19.56 -38.62
N ALA A 324 -4.82 20.78 -39.08
CA ALA A 324 -6.04 21.50 -38.73
C ALA A 324 -7.30 20.98 -39.43
N GLY A 325 -8.42 20.87 -38.71
CA GLY A 325 -9.72 20.47 -39.27
C GLY A 325 -10.85 20.34 -38.22
N GLY A 326 -10.52 19.83 -37.04
CA GLY A 326 -11.44 19.53 -35.93
C GLY A 326 -10.91 19.95 -34.55
N THR A 327 -11.52 19.43 -33.48
CA THR A 327 -11.14 19.77 -32.10
C THR A 327 -9.86 19.04 -31.72
N THR A 328 -8.85 19.75 -31.24
CA THR A 328 -7.57 19.13 -30.87
C THR A 328 -7.63 18.54 -29.46
N ILE A 329 -7.20 17.28 -29.33
CA ILE A 329 -6.89 16.64 -28.04
C ILE A 329 -5.38 16.71 -27.83
N ALA A 330 -4.95 17.31 -26.73
CA ALA A 330 -3.53 17.50 -26.44
C ALA A 330 -2.88 16.21 -25.93
N LEU A 331 -1.74 15.83 -26.52
CA LEU A 331 -0.85 14.84 -25.93
C LEU A 331 0.08 15.54 -24.93
N ASN A 332 0.32 14.95 -23.75
CA ASN A 332 1.23 15.48 -22.71
C ASN A 332 2.68 15.62 -23.23
N GLY A 333 2.96 16.70 -23.97
CA GLY A 333 4.18 16.89 -24.76
C GLY A 333 4.04 17.80 -26.00
N GLY A 334 2.85 18.29 -26.32
CA GLY A 334 2.63 19.41 -27.26
C GLY A 334 2.30 19.04 -28.71
N GLY A 335 2.24 17.75 -29.05
CA GLY A 335 1.57 17.24 -30.26
C GLY A 335 0.09 16.99 -29.97
N GLY A 336 -0.78 17.13 -30.97
CA GLY A 336 -2.21 16.90 -30.82
C GLY A 336 -2.69 15.68 -31.58
N VAL A 337 -3.88 15.20 -31.25
CA VAL A 337 -4.70 14.32 -32.09
C VAL A 337 -5.95 15.11 -32.47
N GLU A 338 -6.36 15.03 -33.72
CA GLU A 338 -7.62 15.62 -34.15
C GLU A 338 -8.79 14.75 -33.69
N TYR A 339 -9.84 15.36 -33.16
CA TYR A 339 -11.09 14.68 -32.85
C TYR A 339 -12.21 15.13 -33.78
N VAL A 340 -12.83 14.16 -34.45
CA VAL A 340 -13.93 14.35 -35.37
C VAL A 340 -15.11 13.46 -34.95
N ALA A 341 -16.27 14.05 -34.71
CA ALA A 341 -17.48 13.31 -34.35
C ALA A 341 -18.64 13.63 -35.30
N GLY A 342 -19.48 12.64 -35.59
CA GLY A 342 -20.69 12.81 -36.39
C GLY A 342 -21.10 11.56 -37.17
N ALA A 343 -22.22 11.66 -37.89
CA ALA A 343 -22.73 10.55 -38.69
C ALA A 343 -21.77 10.25 -39.85
N GLY A 344 -21.18 9.06 -39.87
CA GLY A 344 -20.18 8.68 -40.86
C GLY A 344 -18.86 9.42 -40.72
N ALA A 345 -18.52 9.93 -39.54
CA ALA A 345 -17.24 10.58 -39.28
C ALA A 345 -16.07 9.66 -39.68
N VAL A 346 -15.12 10.24 -40.42
CA VAL A 346 -13.88 9.62 -40.90
C VAL A 346 -12.78 10.68 -40.84
N ALA A 347 -11.52 10.26 -40.87
CA ALA A 347 -10.41 11.19 -41.09
C ALA A 347 -10.48 11.79 -42.51
N ASP A 348 -10.01 13.03 -42.69
CA ASP A 348 -10.07 13.78 -43.96
C ASP A 348 -8.68 14.29 -44.41
N GLU A 349 -7.76 14.52 -43.46
CA GLU A 349 -6.45 15.15 -43.66
C GLU A 349 -5.33 14.28 -43.09
N ALA A 350 -4.09 14.37 -43.62
CA ALA A 350 -2.93 13.54 -43.25
C ALA A 350 -2.38 13.76 -41.81
N ALA A 351 -3.27 13.69 -40.81
CA ALA A 351 -3.10 13.93 -39.39
C ALA A 351 -3.73 12.81 -38.54
N ALA A 352 -3.10 12.44 -37.43
CA ALA A 352 -3.66 11.43 -36.55
C ALA A 352 -5.01 11.91 -36.02
N THR A 353 -6.03 11.07 -36.19
CA THR A 353 -7.43 11.41 -35.96
C THR A 353 -8.11 10.33 -35.12
N LEU A 354 -8.74 10.75 -34.02
CA LEU A 354 -9.79 9.99 -33.36
C LEU A 354 -11.13 10.38 -33.99
N SER A 355 -11.83 9.39 -34.55
CA SER A 355 -13.10 9.57 -35.24
C SER A 355 -14.21 8.81 -34.54
N PHE A 356 -15.28 9.51 -34.16
CA PHE A 356 -16.46 8.91 -33.55
C PHE A 356 -17.66 8.97 -34.49
N ASN A 357 -18.08 7.80 -34.98
CA ASN A 357 -19.21 7.66 -35.89
C ASN A 357 -20.52 7.44 -35.12
N SER A 358 -21.33 8.50 -34.99
CA SER A 358 -22.59 8.45 -34.25
C SER A 358 -23.70 7.62 -34.92
N SER A 359 -23.48 7.09 -36.13
CA SER A 359 -24.42 6.17 -36.78
C SER A 359 -24.32 4.73 -36.27
N ASN A 360 -23.17 4.36 -35.70
CA ASN A 360 -22.91 3.01 -35.20
C ASN A 360 -22.20 3.00 -33.83
N GLY A 361 -21.91 4.16 -33.23
CA GLY A 361 -21.27 4.27 -31.92
C GLY A 361 -19.79 3.91 -31.92
N GLN A 362 -19.15 3.86 -33.10
CA GLN A 362 -17.78 3.39 -33.22
C GLN A 362 -16.78 4.54 -33.04
N LEU A 363 -15.80 4.34 -32.15
CA LEU A 363 -14.59 5.14 -32.06
C LEU A 363 -13.46 4.44 -32.81
N SER A 364 -12.80 5.16 -33.71
CA SER A 364 -11.68 4.65 -34.50
C SER A 364 -10.50 5.60 -34.46
N PHE A 365 -9.29 5.06 -34.49
CA PHE A 365 -8.04 5.82 -34.58
C PHE A 365 -7.38 5.60 -35.93
N ASP A 366 -7.25 6.69 -36.68
CA ASP A 366 -6.45 6.74 -37.89
C ASP A 366 -5.14 7.45 -37.57
N ALA A 367 -4.03 6.71 -37.51
CA ALA A 367 -2.74 7.26 -37.11
C ALA A 367 -2.10 8.16 -38.18
N ASP A 368 -2.40 7.95 -39.46
CA ASP A 368 -1.84 8.73 -40.57
C ASP A 368 -2.82 9.78 -41.14
N GLY A 369 -4.10 9.66 -40.80
CA GLY A 369 -5.17 10.58 -41.16
C GLY A 369 -5.68 10.45 -42.58
N THR A 370 -5.20 9.49 -43.35
CA THR A 370 -5.48 9.43 -44.80
C THR A 370 -6.92 9.04 -45.15
N GLY A 371 -7.80 8.88 -44.16
CA GLY A 371 -9.26 8.90 -44.33
C GLY A 371 -9.85 7.66 -44.95
N SER A 372 -9.02 6.66 -45.24
CA SER A 372 -9.49 5.34 -45.65
C SER A 372 -9.84 4.51 -44.41
N ASN A 373 -11.14 4.22 -44.22
CA ASN A 373 -11.65 3.34 -43.15
C ASN A 373 -10.94 1.97 -43.04
N ALA A 374 -10.21 1.54 -44.07
CA ALA A 374 -9.43 0.31 -44.06
C ALA A 374 -8.11 0.42 -43.26
N SER A 375 -7.62 1.63 -43.01
CA SER A 375 -6.38 1.90 -42.28
C SER A 375 -6.64 2.35 -40.83
N ALA A 376 -7.88 2.75 -40.51
CA ALA A 376 -8.26 3.14 -39.17
C ALA A 376 -8.47 1.89 -38.29
N ILE A 377 -7.91 1.93 -37.09
CA ILE A 377 -8.12 0.90 -36.08
C ILE A 377 -9.43 1.20 -35.35
N VAL A 378 -10.32 0.22 -35.31
CA VAL A 378 -11.54 0.31 -34.50
C VAL A 378 -11.15 0.07 -33.05
N VAL A 379 -11.31 1.09 -32.21
CA VAL A 379 -10.94 1.05 -30.80
C VAL A 379 -12.05 0.37 -29.99
N ALA A 380 -13.26 0.89 -30.12
CA ALA A 380 -14.41 0.41 -29.37
C ALA A 380 -15.72 0.83 -30.03
N THR A 381 -16.79 0.12 -29.68
CA THR A 381 -18.18 0.47 -29.99
C THR A 381 -18.93 0.72 -28.70
N PHE A 382 -19.59 1.87 -28.59
CA PHE A 382 -20.23 2.36 -27.38
C PHE A 382 -21.76 2.23 -27.46
N TYR A 383 -22.35 1.68 -26.41
CA TYR A 383 -23.79 1.45 -26.29
C TYR A 383 -24.35 2.15 -25.05
N SER A 384 -25.54 2.74 -25.20
CA SER A 384 -26.29 3.39 -24.11
C SER A 384 -26.69 2.40 -23.01
N ASP A 385 -27.09 2.91 -21.85
CA ASP A 385 -27.62 2.21 -20.66
C ASP A 385 -28.70 1.14 -20.92
N SER A 386 -29.47 1.29 -22.00
CA SER A 386 -30.48 0.29 -22.38
C SER A 386 -29.90 -0.95 -23.07
N GLY A 387 -28.58 -0.99 -23.28
CA GLY A 387 -27.79 -2.13 -23.77
C GLY A 387 -27.94 -2.45 -25.26
N ASN A 388 -28.72 -1.68 -26.02
CA ASN A 388 -29.12 -2.08 -27.37
C ASN A 388 -29.11 -0.97 -28.43
N THR A 389 -28.72 0.24 -28.07
CA THR A 389 -28.56 1.37 -29.00
C THR A 389 -27.17 1.96 -28.87
N ALA A 390 -26.52 2.19 -30.01
CA ALA A 390 -25.26 2.91 -30.07
C ALA A 390 -25.44 4.33 -29.51
N ILE A 391 -24.48 4.81 -28.71
CA ILE A 391 -24.48 6.22 -28.27
C ILE A 391 -24.24 7.13 -29.48
N THR A 392 -24.63 8.39 -29.36
CA THR A 392 -24.58 9.33 -30.51
C THR A 392 -23.72 10.56 -30.27
N ASP A 393 -23.10 10.61 -29.10
CA ASP A 393 -22.71 11.85 -28.44
C ASP A 393 -21.44 11.69 -27.59
N LEU A 394 -20.53 10.78 -27.95
CA LEU A 394 -19.18 10.81 -27.40
C LEU A 394 -18.54 12.17 -27.74
N LEU A 395 -18.03 12.88 -26.74
CA LEU A 395 -17.39 14.18 -26.86
C LEU A 395 -15.90 14.12 -26.55
N VAL A 396 -15.18 15.21 -26.83
CA VAL A 396 -13.77 15.35 -26.43
C VAL A 396 -13.59 15.30 -24.91
N ALA A 397 -14.58 15.75 -24.14
CA ALA A 397 -14.52 15.73 -22.67
C ALA A 397 -14.50 14.29 -22.11
N ASP A 398 -15.10 13.35 -22.84
CA ASP A 398 -15.16 11.93 -22.46
C ASP A 398 -13.84 11.20 -22.77
N ILE A 399 -12.92 11.83 -23.49
CA ILE A 399 -11.63 11.25 -23.88
C ILE A 399 -10.50 11.88 -23.08
N SER A 400 -9.76 11.04 -22.37
CA SER A 400 -8.57 11.44 -21.62
C SER A 400 -7.30 10.84 -22.22
N ILE A 401 -6.24 11.64 -22.29
CA ILE A 401 -4.91 11.17 -22.70
C ILE A 401 -3.91 11.46 -21.59
N ILE A 402 -3.35 10.40 -21.02
CA ILE A 402 -2.36 10.47 -19.93
C ILE A 402 -0.94 10.29 -20.45
N ALA A 403 0.06 10.70 -19.65
CA ALA A 403 1.45 10.75 -20.09
C ALA A 403 2.03 9.37 -20.44
#